data_AF-A0A348TNH9-F1
#
_entry.id   AF-A0A348TNH9-F1
#
_cell.length_a   1.000
_cell.length_b   1.000
_cell.length_c   1.000
_cell.angle_alpha   90.00
_cell.angle_beta   90.00
_cell.angle_gamma   90.00
#
_symmetry.space_group_name_H-M   'P 1'
#
loop_
_entity.id
_entity.type
_entity.pdbx_description
1 polymer ?
#
loop_
_entity_poly.entity_id
_entity_poly.type
_entity_poly.pdbx_seq_one_letter_code
_entity_poly.pdbx_strand_id
1 'polypeptide(L)'
;AIGSKIADYLIKPINPNQVLLSLKKLLENKRLVSEKTTTGYQQDFRNISMAFGDNMNYEEWAEIYNKLVFWELEMEKAENKSMSEVLENQKTEANTYFTRFLTENYEDWLNEPKVAKPLLSHQIMRKKVFPLMNSEVPVFFFLIDNLRLDQWKVMEPFVLELFTSEENSTYYSILPTTTAYARNAIFSGL
;
A
#
# COMPACT_ATOMS: atom_id res chain seq x y z
N ALA A 1 -11.89 -2.59 -26.38
CA ALA A 1 -12.60 -3.87 -26.60
C ALA A 1 -13.66 -4.04 -25.51
N ILE A 2 -14.95 -4.12 -25.89
CA ILE A 2 -16.08 -4.18 -24.94
C ILE A 2 -16.12 -5.50 -24.13
N GLY A 3 -15.29 -6.48 -24.51
CA GLY A 3 -15.22 -7.80 -23.88
C GLY A 3 -14.42 -7.93 -22.58
N SER A 4 -13.69 -6.91 -22.12
CA SER A 4 -12.87 -7.05 -20.88
C SER A 4 -13.67 -6.91 -19.57
N LYS A 5 -14.95 -6.51 -19.63
CA LYS A 5 -15.85 -6.35 -18.47
C LYS A 5 -17.11 -7.22 -18.53
N ILE A 6 -17.14 -8.25 -19.39
CA ILE A 6 -18.28 -9.17 -19.48
C ILE A 6 -17.95 -10.42 -18.66
N ALA A 7 -18.75 -10.69 -17.63
CA ALA A 7 -18.47 -11.73 -16.65
C ALA A 7 -18.81 -13.15 -17.16
N ASP A 8 -19.80 -13.27 -18.07
CA ASP A 8 -20.03 -14.46 -18.92
C ASP A 8 -20.97 -14.12 -20.09
N TYR A 9 -21.00 -14.94 -21.15
CA TYR A 9 -21.84 -14.73 -22.33
C TYR A 9 -22.96 -15.78 -22.43
N LEU A 10 -24.18 -15.33 -22.78
CA LEU A 10 -25.32 -16.20 -23.08
C LEU A 10 -25.60 -16.18 -24.58
N ILE A 11 -25.75 -17.35 -25.20
CA ILE A 11 -26.02 -17.48 -26.64
C ILE A 11 -27.52 -17.74 -26.84
N LYS A 12 -28.14 -17.10 -27.85
CA LYS A 12 -29.56 -17.33 -28.18
C LYS A 12 -29.74 -18.59 -29.07
N PRO A 13 -30.84 -19.33 -28.94
CA PRO A 13 -31.90 -19.19 -27.92
C PRO A 13 -31.36 -19.58 -26.53
N ILE A 14 -31.76 -18.82 -25.51
CA ILE A 14 -31.19 -18.94 -24.16
C ILE A 14 -31.53 -20.32 -23.59
N ASN A 15 -30.50 -21.10 -23.28
CA ASN A 15 -30.63 -22.41 -22.63
C ASN A 15 -30.55 -22.24 -21.10
N PRO A 16 -31.53 -22.75 -20.31
CA PRO A 16 -31.48 -22.70 -18.85
C PRO A 16 -30.18 -23.24 -18.23
N ASN A 17 -29.56 -24.24 -18.86
CA ASN A 17 -28.27 -24.78 -18.41
C ASN A 17 -27.12 -23.78 -18.59
N GLN A 18 -27.15 -22.94 -19.63
CA GLN A 18 -26.17 -21.86 -19.79
C GLN A 18 -26.32 -20.81 -18.69
N VAL A 19 -27.56 -20.44 -18.35
CA VAL A 19 -27.83 -19.53 -17.23
C VAL A 19 -27.29 -20.10 -15.92
N LEU A 20 -27.54 -21.38 -15.65
CA LEU A 20 -27.04 -22.06 -14.45
C LEU A 20 -25.50 -22.09 -14.42
N LEU A 21 -24.85 -22.42 -15.53
CA LEU A 21 -23.38 -22.45 -15.63
C LEU A 21 -22.76 -21.07 -15.39
N SER A 22 -23.33 -20.02 -15.99
CA SER A 22 -22.86 -18.65 -15.78
C SER A 22 -23.06 -18.21 -14.33
N LEU A 23 -24.24 -18.46 -13.74
CA LEU A 23 -24.48 -18.17 -12.33
C LEU A 23 -23.53 -18.94 -11.41
N LYS A 24 -23.32 -20.24 -11.67
CA LYS A 24 -22.42 -21.09 -10.90
C LYS A 24 -20.99 -20.57 -11.00
N LYS A 25 -20.50 -20.26 -12.19
CA LYS A 25 -19.16 -19.70 -12.43
C LYS A 25 -18.96 -18.36 -11.71
N LEU A 26 -19.96 -17.47 -11.75
CA LEU A 26 -19.89 -16.17 -11.09
C LEU A 26 -19.90 -16.29 -9.56
N LEU A 27 -20.78 -17.12 -9.01
CA LEU A 27 -20.90 -17.33 -7.56
C LEU A 27 -19.73 -18.13 -6.99
N GLU A 28 -19.29 -19.20 -7.67
CA GLU A 28 -18.14 -19.99 -7.24
C GLU A 28 -16.84 -19.19 -7.31
N ASN A 29 -16.64 -18.34 -8.32
CA ASN A 29 -15.45 -17.49 -8.39
C ASN A 29 -15.39 -16.51 -7.21
N LYS A 30 -16.49 -15.79 -6.93
CA LYS A 30 -16.57 -14.91 -5.75
C LYS A 30 -16.27 -15.67 -4.45
N ARG A 31 -16.86 -16.86 -4.27
CA ARG A 31 -16.63 -17.71 -3.10
C ARG A 31 -15.16 -18.15 -2.98
N LEU A 32 -14.56 -18.63 -4.07
CA LEU A 32 -13.17 -19.10 -4.10
C LEU A 32 -12.17 -17.97 -3.81
N VAL A 33 -12.41 -16.77 -4.36
CA VAL A 33 -11.60 -15.58 -4.06
C VAL A 33 -11.69 -15.25 -2.57
N SER A 34 -12.90 -15.19 -2.00
CA SER A 34 -13.08 -14.91 -0.57
C SER A 34 -12.45 -15.96 0.34
N GLU A 35 -12.58 -17.25 0.03
CA GLU A 35 -11.97 -18.35 0.78
C GLU A 35 -10.43 -18.24 0.73
N LYS A 36 -9.86 -18.04 -0.46
CA LYS A 36 -8.42 -17.89 -0.64
C LYS A 36 -7.87 -16.66 0.09
N THR A 37 -8.55 -15.52 0.00
CA THR A 37 -8.17 -14.28 0.70
C THR A 37 -8.22 -14.49 2.22
N THR A 38 -9.25 -15.17 2.74
CA THR A 38 -9.36 -15.49 4.17
C THR A 38 -8.23 -16.39 4.64
N THR A 39 -8.00 -17.51 3.94
CA THR A 39 -6.93 -18.45 4.30
C THR A 39 -5.55 -17.81 4.19
N GLY A 40 -5.32 -17.01 3.15
CA GLY A 40 -4.06 -16.28 2.95
C GLY A 40 -3.80 -15.30 4.11
N TYR A 41 -4.78 -14.45 4.42
CA TYR A 41 -4.62 -13.50 5.52
C TYR A 41 -4.47 -14.20 6.87
N GLN A 42 -5.19 -15.30 7.15
CA GLN A 42 -5.02 -16.05 8.40
C GLN A 42 -3.60 -16.61 8.58
N GLN A 43 -2.93 -16.99 7.50
CA GLN A 43 -1.53 -17.42 7.55
C GLN A 43 -0.60 -16.25 7.91
N ASP A 44 -0.79 -15.11 7.23
CA ASP A 44 0.02 -13.91 7.45
C ASP A 44 -0.29 -13.21 8.77
N PHE A 45 -1.50 -13.33 9.28
CA PHE A 45 -1.94 -12.71 10.53
C PHE A 45 -0.98 -13.05 11.67
N ARG A 46 -0.63 -14.34 11.80
CA ARG A 46 0.31 -14.79 12.83
C ARG A 46 1.70 -14.18 12.64
N ASN A 47 2.17 -14.10 11.40
CA ASN A 47 3.49 -13.55 11.08
C ASN A 47 3.54 -12.05 11.41
N ILE A 48 2.50 -11.30 11.05
CA ILE A 48 2.38 -9.87 11.35
C ILE A 48 2.30 -9.63 12.86
N SER A 49 1.45 -10.39 13.57
CA SER A 49 1.29 -10.23 15.01
C SER A 49 2.55 -10.61 15.80
N MET A 50 3.32 -11.62 15.36
CA MET A 50 4.61 -11.95 16.00
C MET A 50 5.63 -10.83 15.80
N ALA A 51 5.67 -10.22 14.61
CA ALA A 51 6.61 -9.15 14.30
C ALA A 51 6.48 -7.94 15.25
N PHE A 52 5.27 -7.62 15.74
CA PHE A 52 5.06 -6.53 16.70
C PHE A 52 5.77 -6.72 18.04
N GLY A 53 6.01 -7.98 18.44
CA GLY A 53 6.70 -8.32 19.69
C GLY A 53 8.22 -8.24 19.59
N ASP A 54 8.76 -8.16 18.38
CA ASP A 54 10.20 -8.07 18.11
C ASP A 54 10.65 -6.60 17.99
N ASN A 55 11.94 -6.34 18.24
CA ASN A 55 12.54 -5.02 18.01
C ASN A 55 12.74 -4.80 16.50
N MET A 56 11.65 -4.41 15.82
CA MET A 56 11.69 -4.10 14.39
C MET A 56 12.44 -2.81 14.06
N ASN A 57 13.19 -2.82 12.97
CA ASN A 57 13.79 -1.64 12.37
C ASN A 57 12.80 -0.89 11.44
N TYR A 58 13.23 0.26 10.89
CA TYR A 58 12.35 1.11 10.08
C TYR A 58 11.99 0.47 8.72
N GLU A 59 12.86 -0.34 8.13
CA GLU A 59 12.53 -1.09 6.91
C GLU A 59 11.45 -2.13 7.18
N GLU A 60 11.57 -2.90 8.27
CA GLU A 60 10.61 -3.93 8.67
C GLU A 60 9.24 -3.32 8.95
N TRP A 61 9.18 -2.16 9.61
CA TRP A 61 7.94 -1.42 9.80
C TRP A 61 7.29 -1.00 8.48
N ALA A 62 8.07 -0.54 7.51
CA ALA A 62 7.56 -0.18 6.19
C ALA A 62 7.03 -1.41 5.45
N GLU A 63 7.70 -2.55 5.53
CA GLU A 63 7.25 -3.81 4.93
C GLU A 63 5.93 -4.30 5.55
N ILE A 64 5.81 -4.25 6.87
CA ILE A 64 4.60 -4.65 7.59
C ILE A 64 3.43 -3.73 7.20
N TYR A 65 3.64 -2.42 7.11
CA TYR A 65 2.60 -1.50 6.66
C TYR A 65 2.16 -1.78 5.21
N ASN A 66 3.11 -2.08 4.30
CA ASN A 66 2.77 -2.50 2.94
C ASN A 66 1.94 -3.80 2.92
N LYS A 67 2.25 -4.78 3.77
CA LYS A 67 1.48 -6.03 3.89
C LYS A 67 0.07 -5.79 4.43
N LEU A 68 -0.08 -4.92 5.44
CA LEU A 68 -1.39 -4.53 5.98
C LEU A 68 -2.26 -3.88 4.91
N VAL A 69 -1.69 -2.94 4.13
CA VAL A 69 -2.40 -2.29 3.00
C VAL A 69 -2.75 -3.27 1.90
N PHE A 70 -1.86 -4.22 1.57
CA PHE A 70 -2.16 -5.28 0.61
C PHE A 70 -3.39 -6.08 1.04
N TRP A 71 -3.42 -6.55 2.29
CA TRP A 71 -4.56 -7.33 2.79
C TRP A 71 -5.85 -6.50 2.89
N GLU A 72 -5.76 -5.21 3.21
CA GLU A 72 -6.91 -4.30 3.20
C GLU A 72 -7.57 -4.27 1.81
N LEU A 73 -6.77 -4.10 0.76
CA LEU A 73 -7.27 -4.08 -0.62
C LEU A 73 -7.80 -5.44 -1.09
N GLU A 74 -7.16 -6.54 -0.69
CA GLU A 74 -7.66 -7.89 -1.03
C GLU A 74 -8.97 -8.23 -0.32
N MET A 75 -9.16 -7.77 0.92
CA MET A 75 -10.41 -7.95 1.68
C MET A 75 -11.56 -7.14 1.07
N GLU A 76 -11.29 -5.91 0.64
CA GLU A 76 -12.27 -5.06 -0.05
C GLU A 76 -12.74 -5.72 -1.35
N LYS A 77 -11.82 -6.26 -2.17
CA LYS A 77 -12.15 -6.99 -3.40
C LYS A 77 -12.97 -8.25 -3.14
N ALA A 78 -12.71 -8.95 -2.04
CA ALA A 78 -13.41 -10.18 -1.67
C ALA A 78 -14.81 -9.93 -1.08
N GLU A 79 -15.22 -8.68 -0.84
CA GLU A 79 -16.44 -8.30 -0.12
C GLU A 79 -16.53 -8.99 1.28
N ASN A 80 -15.39 -9.34 1.89
CA ASN A 80 -15.33 -10.17 3.09
C ASN A 80 -15.34 -9.33 4.38
N LYS A 81 -16.54 -9.12 4.92
CA LYS A 81 -16.74 -8.30 6.13
C LYS A 81 -16.19 -8.94 7.41
N SER A 82 -16.18 -10.26 7.54
CA SER A 82 -15.81 -10.91 8.81
C SER A 82 -14.33 -10.77 9.15
N MET A 83 -13.45 -10.78 8.15
CA MET A 83 -12.01 -10.62 8.39
C MET A 83 -11.56 -9.15 8.41
N SER A 84 -12.41 -8.24 7.91
CA SER A 84 -12.11 -6.81 7.88
C SER A 84 -11.94 -6.23 9.29
N GLU A 85 -12.80 -6.64 10.25
CA GLU A 85 -12.69 -6.20 11.65
C GLU A 85 -11.41 -6.70 12.32
N VAL A 86 -10.98 -7.93 12.00
CA VAL A 86 -9.74 -8.51 12.52
C VAL A 86 -8.52 -7.74 12.01
N LEU A 87 -8.52 -7.37 10.72
CA LEU A 87 -7.48 -6.52 10.13
C LEU A 87 -7.44 -5.13 10.74
N GLU A 88 -8.60 -4.51 10.96
CA GLU A 88 -8.65 -3.18 11.57
C GLU A 88 -8.11 -3.18 13.01
N ASN A 89 -8.42 -4.22 13.79
CA ASN A 89 -7.84 -4.41 15.11
C ASN A 89 -6.30 -4.59 15.03
N GLN A 90 -5.81 -5.37 14.07
CA GLN A 90 -4.37 -5.56 13.85
C GLN A 90 -3.66 -4.26 13.44
N LYS A 91 -4.29 -3.42 12.60
CA LYS A 91 -3.77 -2.08 12.24
C LYS A 91 -3.73 -1.16 13.46
N THR A 92 -4.75 -1.21 14.32
CA THR A 92 -4.78 -0.44 15.57
C THR A 92 -3.66 -0.85 16.52
N GLU A 93 -3.41 -2.15 16.65
CA GLU A 93 -2.29 -2.70 17.41
C GLU A 93 -0.95 -2.23 16.81
N ALA A 94 -0.76 -2.40 15.50
CA ALA A 94 0.43 -1.95 14.78
C ALA A 94 0.71 -0.47 15.03
N ASN A 95 -0.31 0.39 14.97
CA ASN A 95 -0.18 1.83 15.23
C ASN A 95 0.33 2.13 16.64
N THR A 96 -0.10 1.35 17.63
CA THR A 96 0.35 1.52 19.03
C THR A 96 1.84 1.24 19.16
N TYR A 97 2.30 0.10 18.62
CA TYR A 97 3.71 -0.28 18.62
C TYR A 97 4.56 0.67 17.77
N PHE A 98 4.07 1.06 16.59
CA PHE A 98 4.75 1.99 15.69
C PHE A 98 4.91 3.37 16.32
N THR A 99 3.90 3.86 17.05
CA THR A 99 3.99 5.15 17.75
C THR A 99 5.08 5.12 18.82
N ARG A 100 5.20 4.02 19.56
CA ARG A 100 6.30 3.84 20.53
C ARG A 100 7.65 3.82 19.82
N PHE A 101 7.80 3.00 18.77
CA PHE A 101 9.01 2.95 17.96
C PHE A 101 9.41 4.34 17.43
N LEU A 102 8.45 5.08 16.86
CA LEU A 102 8.69 6.42 16.35
C LEU A 102 9.15 7.38 17.46
N THR A 103 8.51 7.32 18.64
CA THR A 103 8.87 8.17 19.78
C THR A 103 10.28 7.90 20.28
N GLU A 104 10.73 6.64 20.26
CA GLU A 104 12.05 6.24 20.71
C GLU A 104 13.17 6.55 19.70
N ASN A 105 12.85 6.68 18.41
CA ASN A 105 13.86 6.76 17.34
C ASN A 105 13.89 8.09 16.57
N TYR A 106 12.79 8.86 16.54
CA TYR A 106 12.65 9.99 15.64
C TYR A 106 13.65 11.13 15.92
N GLU A 107 13.96 11.40 17.19
CA GLU A 107 14.94 12.42 17.58
C GLU A 107 16.35 12.06 17.07
N ASP A 108 16.77 10.82 17.27
CA ASP A 108 18.05 10.30 16.79
C ASP A 108 18.13 10.38 15.26
N TRP A 109 17.05 10.10 14.54
CA TRP A 109 17.04 10.23 13.08
C TRP A 109 17.33 11.64 12.59
N LEU A 110 16.95 12.67 13.37
CA LEU A 110 17.21 14.06 13.03
C LEU A 110 18.62 14.51 13.44
N ASN A 111 19.07 14.10 14.63
CA ASN A 111 20.26 14.66 15.27
C ASN A 111 21.52 13.83 15.04
N GLU A 112 21.40 12.51 14.87
CA GLU A 112 22.53 11.60 14.76
C GLU A 112 22.87 11.30 13.28
N PRO A 113 24.05 11.69 12.77
CA PRO A 113 24.39 11.46 11.37
C PRO A 113 24.68 9.99 11.05
N LYS A 114 25.12 9.22 12.05
CA LYS A 114 25.59 7.82 11.89
C LYS A 114 24.54 6.77 12.25
N VAL A 115 23.38 7.16 12.78
CA VAL A 115 22.31 6.20 13.09
C VAL A 115 21.68 5.70 11.78
N ALA A 116 21.33 4.41 11.74
CA ALA A 116 20.49 3.87 10.67
C ALA A 116 19.10 4.54 10.75
N LYS A 117 18.64 5.10 9.64
CA LYS A 117 17.40 5.88 9.61
C LYS A 117 16.70 5.82 8.26
N PRO A 118 15.36 5.93 8.24
CA PRO A 118 14.61 5.95 7.00
C PRO A 118 14.96 7.20 6.17
N LEU A 119 14.59 7.15 4.89
CA LEU A 119 14.48 8.36 4.09
C LEU A 119 13.41 9.27 4.72
N LEU A 120 13.78 10.50 5.07
CA LEU A 120 12.86 11.50 5.61
C LEU A 120 12.46 12.54 4.56
N SER A 121 11.31 13.22 4.74
CA SER A 121 10.78 14.20 3.78
C SER A 121 11.83 15.18 3.26
N HIS A 122 12.65 15.75 4.16
CA HIS A 122 13.67 16.75 3.83
C HIS A 122 14.84 16.24 2.99
N GLN A 123 14.92 14.93 2.78
CA GLN A 123 15.97 14.29 1.99
C GLN A 123 15.50 13.87 0.60
N ILE A 124 14.17 13.90 0.33
CA ILE A 124 13.59 13.38 -0.92
C ILE A 124 14.18 14.10 -2.13
N MET A 125 14.15 15.44 -2.15
CA MET A 125 14.64 16.20 -3.29
C MET A 125 16.11 15.87 -3.58
N ARG A 126 16.96 15.87 -2.54
CA ARG A 126 18.40 15.60 -2.66
C ARG A 126 18.71 14.16 -3.09
N LYS A 127 18.03 13.17 -2.53
CA LYS A 127 18.37 11.74 -2.72
C LYS A 127 17.63 11.09 -3.89
N LYS A 128 16.46 11.58 -4.27
CA LYS A 128 15.57 10.92 -5.25
C LYS A 128 15.29 11.78 -6.49
N VAL A 129 15.21 13.11 -6.37
CA VAL A 129 14.80 13.96 -7.49
C VAL A 129 16.00 14.57 -8.21
N PHE A 130 16.89 15.26 -7.48
CA PHE A 130 18.05 15.93 -8.08
C PHE A 130 19.00 15.02 -8.86
N PRO A 131 19.26 13.76 -8.46
CA PRO A 131 20.09 12.86 -9.26
C PRO A 131 19.52 12.54 -10.64
N LEU A 132 18.21 12.72 -10.84
CA LEU A 132 17.53 12.49 -12.12
C LEU A 132 17.58 13.71 -13.05
N MET A 133 17.88 14.89 -12.52
CA MET A 133 17.92 16.12 -13.31
C MET A 133 19.17 16.17 -14.18
N ASN A 134 18.99 16.40 -15.48
CA ASN A 134 20.06 16.66 -16.42
C ASN A 134 19.61 17.69 -17.47
N SER A 135 20.54 18.15 -18.31
CA SER A 135 20.27 19.18 -19.32
C SER A 135 19.53 18.66 -20.55
N GLU A 136 19.38 17.35 -20.71
CA GLU A 136 18.84 16.73 -21.93
C GLU A 136 17.36 16.41 -21.80
N VAL A 137 16.93 15.95 -20.62
CA VAL A 137 15.56 15.50 -20.37
C VAL A 137 14.95 16.24 -19.18
N PRO A 138 13.80 16.91 -19.34
CA PRO A 138 13.13 17.58 -18.24
C PRO A 138 12.58 16.56 -17.23
N VAL A 139 12.73 16.88 -15.94
CA VAL A 139 12.17 16.08 -14.83
C VAL A 139 10.88 16.72 -14.36
N PHE A 140 9.80 15.93 -14.33
CA PHE A 140 8.53 16.31 -13.73
C PHE A 140 8.38 15.64 -12.37
N PHE A 141 8.20 16.44 -11.31
CA PHE A 141 7.95 15.97 -9.96
C PHE A 141 6.52 16.29 -9.55
N PHE A 142 5.76 15.26 -9.17
CA PHE A 142 4.39 15.40 -8.69
C PHE A 142 4.34 15.15 -7.18
N LEU A 143 3.87 16.15 -6.43
CA LEU A 143 3.58 16.02 -5.01
C LEU A 143 2.06 16.08 -4.82
N ILE A 144 1.46 14.95 -4.44
CA ILE A 144 0.01 14.82 -4.26
C ILE A 144 -0.27 14.86 -2.76
N ASP A 145 -1.04 15.86 -2.34
CA ASP A 145 -1.39 16.02 -0.93
C ASP A 145 -2.33 14.90 -0.46
N ASN A 146 -2.07 14.39 0.73
CA ASN A 146 -2.89 13.37 1.41
C ASN A 146 -3.13 12.09 0.58
N LEU A 147 -2.20 11.73 -0.30
CA LEU A 147 -2.26 10.46 -1.04
C LEU A 147 -1.71 9.34 -0.15
N ARG A 148 -2.62 8.56 0.43
CA ARG A 148 -2.25 7.40 1.25
C ARG A 148 -1.77 6.23 0.38
N LEU A 149 -1.04 5.32 1.01
CA LEU A 149 -0.47 4.15 0.32
C LEU A 149 -1.56 3.24 -0.28
N ASP A 150 -2.68 3.02 0.41
CA ASP A 150 -3.82 2.25 -0.11
C ASP A 150 -4.39 2.89 -1.38
N GLN A 151 -4.55 4.21 -1.38
CA GLN A 151 -5.02 4.96 -2.54
C GLN A 151 -4.02 4.89 -3.71
N TRP A 152 -2.72 5.02 -3.43
CA TRP A 152 -1.68 4.82 -4.42
C TRP A 152 -1.75 3.42 -5.03
N LYS A 153 -1.89 2.37 -4.22
CA LYS A 153 -1.97 0.97 -4.69
C LYS A 153 -3.21 0.71 -5.55
N VAL A 154 -4.31 1.43 -5.34
CA VAL A 154 -5.47 1.41 -6.25
C VAL A 154 -5.17 2.11 -7.57
N MET A 155 -4.40 3.20 -7.55
CA MET A 155 -4.04 3.98 -8.75
C MET A 155 -2.89 3.36 -9.56
N GLU A 156 -1.96 2.66 -8.91
CA GLU A 156 -0.72 2.13 -9.47
C GLU A 156 -0.92 1.35 -10.78
N PRO A 157 -1.90 0.43 -10.90
CA PRO A 157 -2.12 -0.31 -12.15
C PRO A 157 -2.38 0.59 -13.37
N PHE A 158 -3.09 1.71 -13.18
CA PHE A 158 -3.39 2.66 -14.27
C PHE A 158 -2.15 3.47 -14.68
N VAL A 159 -1.25 3.75 -13.72
CA VAL A 159 0.03 4.40 -14.02
C VAL A 159 0.94 3.44 -14.80
N LEU A 160 0.96 2.16 -14.42
CA LEU A 160 1.76 1.13 -15.06
C LEU A 160 1.31 0.78 -16.50
N GLU A 161 0.07 1.12 -16.88
CA GLU A 161 -0.38 1.03 -18.28
C GLU A 161 0.32 2.06 -19.19
N LEU A 162 0.82 3.16 -18.62
CA LEU A 162 1.42 4.27 -19.35
C LEU A 162 2.94 4.38 -19.14
N PHE A 163 3.45 3.89 -18.00
CA PHE A 163 4.83 4.06 -17.57
C PHE A 163 5.42 2.75 -17.03
N THR A 164 6.73 2.57 -17.20
CA THR A 164 7.48 1.54 -16.49
C THR A 164 7.95 2.08 -15.15
N SER A 165 7.69 1.34 -14.07
CA SER A 165 8.16 1.71 -12.73
C SER A 165 9.61 1.26 -12.55
N GLU A 166 10.51 2.22 -12.34
CA GLU A 166 11.92 1.97 -12.01
C GLU A 166 12.11 1.72 -10.50
N GLU A 167 11.37 2.45 -9.66
CA GLU A 167 11.43 2.34 -8.21
C GLU A 167 10.04 2.60 -7.60
N ASN A 168 9.63 1.73 -6.66
CA ASN A 168 8.47 1.95 -5.80
C ASN A 168 8.89 1.75 -4.34
N SER A 169 9.12 2.86 -3.63
CA SER A 169 9.63 2.88 -2.27
C SER A 169 8.80 3.80 -1.38
N THR A 170 8.65 3.43 -0.11
CA THR A 170 8.07 4.29 0.93
C THR A 170 9.14 5.11 1.64
N TYR A 171 8.73 6.21 2.28
CA TYR A 171 9.60 7.03 3.12
C TYR A 171 8.83 7.47 4.38
N TYR A 172 9.54 8.00 5.37
CA TYR A 172 8.96 8.47 6.62
C TYR A 172 8.77 9.99 6.58
N SER A 173 7.56 10.45 6.88
CA SER A 173 7.29 11.88 6.94
C SER A 173 7.93 12.53 8.18
N ILE A 174 7.98 13.86 8.18
CA ILE A 174 8.35 14.62 9.38
C ILE A 174 7.16 14.74 10.35
N LEU A 175 7.47 15.02 11.62
CA LEU A 175 6.51 15.42 12.63
C LEU A 175 6.57 16.94 12.84
N PRO A 176 5.42 17.66 12.82
CA PRO A 176 4.07 17.16 12.53
C PRO A 176 3.85 16.85 11.04
N THR A 177 2.99 15.87 10.74
CA THR A 177 2.69 15.42 9.37
C THR A 177 1.68 16.29 8.62
N THR A 178 1.19 17.37 9.24
CA THR A 178 0.25 18.31 8.62
C THR A 178 0.84 18.95 7.35
N THR A 179 0.01 19.17 6.33
CA THR A 179 0.42 19.60 4.98
C THR A 179 1.41 20.76 4.97
N ALA A 180 1.17 21.81 5.76
CA ALA A 180 2.04 23.00 5.79
C ALA A 180 3.49 22.66 6.15
N TYR A 181 3.70 21.77 7.12
CA TYR A 181 5.03 21.36 7.55
C TYR A 181 5.60 20.31 6.60
N ALA A 182 4.83 19.26 6.28
CA ALA A 182 5.29 18.16 5.43
C ALA A 182 5.76 18.66 4.04
N ARG A 183 4.99 19.56 3.42
CA ARG A 183 5.37 20.18 2.13
C ARG A 183 6.65 20.99 2.26
N ASN A 184 6.73 21.85 3.28
CA ASN A 184 7.92 22.69 3.46
C ASN A 184 9.17 21.85 3.72
N ALA A 185 9.04 20.74 4.45
CA ALA A 185 10.15 19.82 4.67
C ALA A 185 10.67 19.23 3.35
N ILE A 186 9.80 18.79 2.44
CA ILE A 186 10.23 18.26 1.13
C ILE A 186 11.11 19.26 0.38
N PHE A 187 10.76 20.54 0.44
CA PHE A 187 11.46 21.61 -0.27
C PHE A 187 12.51 22.37 0.57
N SER A 188 12.76 21.99 1.83
CA SER A 188 13.69 22.73 2.71
C SER A 188 15.16 22.44 2.43
N GLY A 189 15.45 21.37 1.67
CA GLY A 189 16.79 20.99 1.25
C GLY A 189 17.17 21.42 -0.17
N LEU A 190 16.37 22.32 -0.77
CA LEU A 190 16.65 22.99 -2.05
C LEU A 190 17.87 23.90 -1.95
#